data_AF-D3IMG1-F1
#
_entry.id   AF-D3IMG1-F1
#
_cell.length_a   1.000
_cell.length_b   1.000
_cell.length_c   1.000
_cell.angle_alpha   90.00
_cell.angle_beta   90.00
_cell.angle_gamma   90.00
#
_symmetry.space_group_name_H-M   'P 1'
#
loop_
_entity.id
_entity.type
_entity.pdbx_description
1 polymer ?
#
loop_
_entity_poly.entity_id
_entity_poly.type
_entity_poly.pdbx_seq_one_letter_code
_entity_poly.pdbx_strand_id
1 'polypeptide(L)'
;MTRNVKKTNIVSPMIWLCVLLVCACNQLENDAGLSLPDEVTNREAQRFIDALNASTDQQPVFQSLTKGKQVYFEDVRLCNSSMHGMVFIVPFGTEGTISGALYYPVGFTQLDDERVELNNKLKSPQVVTAETLNNDIPITQRFLYSNDFTILSDKGLQVDDSLKAYEFLKDSMMPLTQEQLPETRYYNPYLNGSRVIITIDYSANYVGQPDGDSHGLYHYTVERWAEEALRQTMINPYVCRIEKGWYLNKIEITIPCEQLYNVSSDPRSYVMYYGNILRGIAITHSFSFFLQATYRVDGATYWDRRGGTIGIVGESRPETNNGPYTGNLGLGIFPKSKIPEECDSLPYSNEAKRAMKEMLDSLFSLKPYKGQKKNYIDLSQFKKLVKEHGNVEHVCVINVYDDNRHYMLEPEGGGLVDRAPYTANFYTKYTLHNHPNLTPPSAKDLLNLCSDAASQECPNMRGSFVFIDENTYYALIINDRKKAAAMFKEIEYEVAENNDFKMGGKCDRILKQYEHLNTFKSSNETAIARLSTIINHFDGGISIVKCHITDKPDYTTYGSEKVSYKPIKC
;
A
#
# COMPACT_ATOMS: atom_id res chain seq x y z
N MET A 1 22.86 64.42 -78.92
CA MET A 1 22.29 63.08 -79.18
C MET A 1 23.02 62.13 -78.24
N THR A 2 22.47 61.38 -77.31
CA THR A 2 21.22 60.58 -77.22
C THR A 2 21.13 60.11 -75.76
N ARG A 3 20.04 60.39 -75.03
CA ARG A 3 18.98 59.46 -74.56
C ARG A 3 19.42 58.28 -73.66
N ASN A 4 18.89 58.26 -72.43
CA ASN A 4 18.25 57.14 -71.70
C ASN A 4 17.62 57.73 -70.42
N VAL A 5 16.31 58.00 -70.34
CA VAL A 5 15.13 57.13 -70.10
C VAL A 5 15.19 56.27 -68.82
N LYS A 6 14.42 56.78 -67.84
CA LYS A 6 13.73 56.21 -66.66
C LYS A 6 13.76 54.69 -66.41
N LYS A 7 13.95 54.33 -65.13
CA LYS A 7 13.09 53.38 -64.40
C LYS A 7 12.70 53.94 -63.02
N THR A 8 11.39 54.09 -62.82
CA THR A 8 10.68 54.27 -61.56
C THR A 8 10.77 53.01 -60.70
N ASN A 9 10.89 53.16 -59.38
CA ASN A 9 10.43 52.15 -58.41
C ASN A 9 9.89 52.86 -57.17
N ILE A 10 8.55 52.93 -57.12
CA ILE A 10 7.67 52.60 -55.99
C ILE A 10 8.38 52.58 -54.63
N VAL A 11 8.31 53.71 -53.91
CA VAL A 11 8.61 53.78 -52.48
C VAL A 11 7.34 54.23 -51.77
N SER A 12 6.36 53.32 -51.66
CA SER A 12 5.26 53.43 -50.70
C SER A 12 4.45 52.13 -50.60
N PRO A 13 5.10 51.06 -50.10
CA PRO A 13 4.43 50.29 -49.05
C PRO A 13 5.37 49.88 -47.90
N MET A 14 6.65 50.24 -47.98
CA MET A 14 7.67 49.72 -47.08
C MET A 14 7.65 50.40 -45.70
N ILE A 15 7.18 51.65 -45.61
CA ILE A 15 7.22 52.42 -44.35
C ILE A 15 6.07 52.03 -43.40
N TRP A 16 4.91 51.64 -43.93
CA TRP A 16 3.81 51.13 -43.10
C TRP A 16 3.95 49.66 -42.72
N LEU A 17 4.68 48.86 -43.53
CA LEU A 17 5.05 47.50 -43.16
C LEU A 17 6.10 47.49 -42.03
N CYS A 18 7.03 48.44 -42.01
CA CYS A 18 8.02 48.55 -40.94
C CYS A 18 7.42 48.96 -39.58
N VAL A 19 6.37 49.80 -39.55
CA VAL A 19 5.75 50.19 -38.26
C VAL A 19 4.84 49.08 -37.70
N LEU A 20 4.19 48.29 -38.55
CA LEU A 20 3.44 47.10 -38.11
C LEU A 20 4.36 45.92 -37.73
N LEU A 21 5.55 45.80 -38.32
CA LEU A 21 6.57 44.80 -37.92
C LEU A 21 7.31 45.19 -36.63
N VAL A 22 7.47 46.47 -36.33
CA VAL A 22 8.12 46.92 -35.08
C VAL A 22 7.17 46.84 -33.87
N CYS A 23 5.84 46.92 -34.06
CA CYS A 23 4.88 46.60 -32.99
C CYS A 23 4.62 45.08 -32.83
N ALA A 24 5.04 44.24 -33.78
CA ALA A 24 4.95 42.78 -33.69
C ALA A 24 6.24 42.08 -33.21
N CYS A 25 7.35 42.82 -33.06
CA CYS A 25 8.64 42.30 -32.58
C CYS A 25 9.10 42.90 -31.23
N ASN A 26 8.20 43.49 -30.44
CA ASN A 26 8.51 43.94 -29.06
C ASN A 26 7.87 43.05 -27.99
N GLN A 27 7.67 41.77 -28.30
CA GLN A 27 7.17 40.78 -27.36
C GLN A 27 8.14 39.59 -27.19
N LEU A 28 9.44 39.88 -27.12
CA LEU A 28 10.57 39.03 -26.73
C LEU A 28 11.75 40.01 -26.69
N GLU A 29 12.48 40.30 -25.62
CA GLU A 29 12.85 39.56 -24.42
C GLU A 29 13.01 40.59 -23.29
N ASN A 30 12.12 40.57 -22.31
CA ASN A 30 12.45 40.95 -20.93
C ASN A 30 11.86 39.83 -20.06
N ASP A 31 12.19 38.60 -20.44
CA ASP A 31 11.98 37.42 -19.63
C ASP A 31 13.23 37.36 -18.74
N ALA A 32 13.24 38.16 -17.67
CA ALA A 32 14.30 38.07 -16.68
C ALA A 32 14.23 36.66 -16.10
N GLY A 33 15.02 35.74 -16.68
CA GLY A 33 15.23 34.41 -16.14
C GLY A 33 15.68 34.53 -14.69
N LEU A 34 15.46 33.47 -13.92
CA LEU A 34 15.88 33.42 -12.52
C LEU A 34 17.36 33.83 -12.40
N SER A 35 17.63 34.95 -11.72
CA SER A 35 19.01 35.35 -11.43
C SER A 35 19.58 34.35 -10.43
N LEU A 36 20.74 33.78 -10.75
CA LEU A 36 21.49 33.00 -9.77
C LEU A 36 21.93 33.94 -8.63
N PRO A 37 21.92 33.48 -7.37
CA PRO A 37 22.40 34.25 -6.25
C PRO A 37 23.91 34.47 -6.35
N ASP A 38 24.38 35.66 -5.96
CA ASP A 38 25.82 36.00 -5.93
C ASP A 38 26.58 35.24 -4.83
N GLU A 39 25.90 34.86 -3.75
CA GLU A 39 26.46 34.11 -2.61
C GLU A 39 25.39 33.18 -2.01
N VAL A 40 25.74 31.93 -1.71
CA VAL A 40 24.89 30.94 -1.03
C VAL A 40 25.66 30.29 0.12
N THR A 41 24.98 30.05 1.25
CA THR A 41 25.65 29.48 2.43
C THR A 41 25.78 27.96 2.34
N ASN A 42 24.87 27.31 1.63
CA ASN A 42 24.95 25.89 1.34
C ASN A 42 26.05 25.61 0.29
N ARG A 43 27.07 24.88 0.73
CA ARG A 43 28.22 24.48 -0.10
C ARG A 43 27.83 23.67 -1.34
N GLU A 44 26.87 22.74 -1.23
CA GLU A 44 26.44 21.94 -2.37
C GLU A 44 25.64 22.77 -3.37
N ALA A 45 24.97 23.84 -2.91
CA ALA A 45 24.35 24.84 -3.78
C ALA A 45 25.38 25.64 -4.57
N GLN A 46 26.46 26.07 -3.91
CA GLN A 46 27.56 26.76 -4.58
C GLN A 46 28.19 25.86 -5.65
N ARG A 47 28.45 24.59 -5.31
CA ARG A 47 28.98 23.60 -6.27
C ARG A 47 28.04 23.38 -7.46
N PHE A 48 26.73 23.33 -7.22
CA PHE A 48 25.74 23.24 -8.29
C PHE A 48 25.78 24.47 -9.20
N ILE A 49 25.84 25.68 -8.63
CA ILE A 49 25.97 26.94 -9.39
C ILE A 49 27.24 26.95 -10.23
N ASP A 50 28.38 26.54 -9.65
CA ASP A 50 29.66 26.46 -10.36
C ASP A 50 29.59 25.44 -11.52
N ALA A 51 28.97 24.28 -11.29
CA ALA A 51 28.76 23.26 -12.32
C ALA A 51 27.80 23.72 -13.43
N LEU A 52 26.76 24.47 -13.07
CA LEU A 52 25.81 25.07 -14.00
C LEU A 52 26.48 26.15 -14.84
N ASN A 53 27.33 26.98 -14.25
CA ASN A 53 28.12 28.00 -14.95
C ASN A 53 29.19 27.39 -15.87
N ALA A 54 29.77 26.26 -15.48
CA ALA A 54 30.71 25.49 -16.31
C ALA A 54 30.01 24.76 -17.46
N SER A 55 28.71 24.44 -17.34
CA SER A 55 27.90 23.72 -18.33
C SER A 55 26.98 24.68 -19.09
N THR A 56 27.54 25.45 -20.02
CA THR A 56 26.83 26.54 -20.74
C THR A 56 25.57 26.08 -21.49
N ASP A 57 25.49 24.81 -21.90
CA ASP A 57 24.32 24.20 -22.53
C ASP A 57 23.17 23.91 -21.55
N GLN A 58 23.47 23.82 -20.24
CA GLN A 58 22.49 23.52 -19.19
C GLN A 58 21.90 24.79 -18.55
N GLN A 59 22.54 25.95 -18.68
CA GLN A 59 21.99 27.23 -18.17
C GLN A 59 20.61 27.57 -18.76
N PRO A 60 20.39 27.53 -20.10
CA PRO A 60 19.07 27.80 -20.67
C PRO A 60 18.02 26.76 -20.25
N VAL A 61 18.44 25.50 -20.10
CA VAL A 61 17.57 24.41 -19.63
C VAL A 61 17.10 24.70 -18.21
N PHE A 62 18.02 25.06 -17.32
CA PHE A 62 17.71 25.41 -15.94
C PHE A 62 16.74 26.59 -15.87
N GLN A 63 17.05 27.70 -16.56
CA GLN A 63 16.20 28.90 -16.59
C GLN A 63 14.78 28.61 -17.07
N SER A 64 14.65 27.77 -18.11
CA SER A 64 13.36 27.36 -18.64
C SER A 64 12.56 26.53 -17.63
N LEU A 65 13.19 25.55 -16.97
CA LEU A 65 12.54 24.65 -16.02
C LEU A 65 12.15 25.33 -14.70
N THR A 66 12.88 26.38 -14.31
CA THR A 66 12.63 27.17 -13.10
C THR A 66 11.86 28.47 -13.35
N LYS A 67 11.41 28.72 -14.59
CA LYS A 67 10.67 29.94 -14.92
C LYS A 67 9.41 30.07 -14.06
N GLY A 68 9.26 31.22 -13.40
CA GLY A 68 8.13 31.51 -12.51
C GLY A 68 8.11 30.72 -11.19
N LYS A 69 9.21 30.04 -10.86
CA LYS A 69 9.37 29.24 -9.64
C LYS A 69 10.46 29.81 -8.75
N GLN A 70 10.28 29.70 -7.44
CA GLN A 70 11.34 29.95 -6.46
C GLN A 70 12.22 28.70 -6.37
N VAL A 71 13.55 28.88 -6.48
CA VAL A 71 14.53 27.81 -6.24
C VAL A 71 15.08 27.94 -4.83
N TYR A 72 15.12 26.83 -4.10
CA TYR A 72 15.58 26.77 -2.71
C TYR A 72 17.06 26.37 -2.70
N PHE A 73 17.94 27.31 -3.05
CA PHE A 73 19.37 27.05 -3.14
C PHE A 73 19.95 26.55 -1.82
N GLU A 74 19.53 27.09 -0.68
CA GLU A 74 20.00 26.66 0.64
C GLU A 74 19.65 25.21 0.99
N ASP A 75 18.78 24.56 0.21
CA ASP A 75 18.36 23.17 0.40
C ASP A 75 18.81 22.22 -0.72
N VAL A 76 19.69 22.70 -1.60
CA VAL A 76 20.35 21.84 -2.60
C VAL A 76 21.17 20.76 -1.89
N ARG A 77 21.03 19.51 -2.36
CA ARG A 77 21.78 18.36 -1.84
C ARG A 77 22.50 17.65 -2.96
N LEU A 78 23.68 17.13 -2.67
CA LEU A 78 24.39 16.18 -3.51
C LEU A 78 24.23 14.79 -2.91
N CYS A 79 23.73 13.84 -3.70
CA CYS A 79 23.52 12.47 -3.24
C CYS A 79 23.89 11.45 -4.33
N ASN A 80 23.99 10.18 -3.94
CA ASN A 80 24.21 9.08 -4.87
C ASN A 80 22.89 8.34 -5.13
N SER A 81 22.35 8.49 -6.35
CA SER A 81 21.05 7.97 -6.80
C SER A 81 21.19 6.71 -7.64
N SER A 82 20.28 5.75 -7.43
CA SER A 82 20.24 4.50 -8.19
C SER A 82 19.96 4.65 -9.68
N MET A 83 19.36 5.77 -10.10
CA MET A 83 19.09 6.05 -11.51
C MET A 83 20.17 6.91 -12.18
N HIS A 84 20.78 7.81 -11.41
CA HIS A 84 21.55 8.94 -11.98
C HIS A 84 23.03 8.94 -11.58
N GLY A 85 23.44 8.07 -10.65
CA GLY A 85 24.74 8.18 -9.98
C GLY A 85 24.78 9.41 -9.09
N MET A 86 25.90 10.14 -9.06
CA MET A 86 25.99 11.42 -8.35
C MET A 86 25.03 12.44 -8.96
N VAL A 87 24.15 13.00 -8.14
CA VAL A 87 23.06 13.89 -8.58
C VAL A 87 22.88 15.04 -7.61
N PHE A 88 22.72 16.25 -8.14
CA PHE A 88 22.23 17.39 -7.39
C PHE A 88 20.70 17.35 -7.35
N ILE A 89 20.12 17.38 -6.16
CA ILE A 89 18.69 17.59 -5.95
C ILE A 89 18.50 19.07 -5.67
N VAL A 90 17.81 19.76 -6.59
CA VAL A 90 17.59 21.22 -6.56
C VAL A 90 16.10 21.49 -6.35
N PRO A 91 15.64 21.76 -5.12
CA PRO A 91 14.22 21.94 -4.84
C PRO A 91 13.71 23.26 -5.44
N PHE A 92 12.48 23.23 -5.94
CA PHE A 92 11.78 24.41 -6.43
C PHE A 92 10.32 24.44 -5.95
N GLY A 93 9.71 25.62 -6.00
CA GLY A 93 8.36 25.80 -5.51
C GLY A 93 7.70 27.09 -5.98
N THR A 94 6.48 27.30 -5.48
CA THR A 94 5.66 28.49 -5.72
C THR A 94 5.07 28.93 -4.39
N GLU A 95 5.04 30.25 -4.15
CA GLU A 95 4.43 30.85 -2.95
C GLU A 95 4.95 30.27 -1.61
N GLY A 96 6.25 29.96 -1.53
CA GLY A 96 6.86 29.43 -0.32
C GLY A 96 6.60 27.94 -0.04
N THR A 97 5.88 27.24 -0.93
CA THR A 97 5.70 25.78 -0.88
C THR A 97 6.54 25.09 -1.96
N ILE A 98 7.35 24.10 -1.57
CA ILE A 98 8.12 23.24 -2.48
C ILE A 98 7.15 22.33 -3.24
N SER A 99 7.15 22.44 -4.56
CA SER A 99 6.25 21.70 -5.47
C SER A 99 7.00 20.74 -6.42
N GLY A 100 8.33 20.67 -6.29
CA GLY A 100 9.14 19.64 -6.94
C GLY A 100 10.63 19.86 -6.75
N ALA A 101 11.43 19.07 -7.47
CA ALA A 101 12.88 19.25 -7.53
C ALA A 101 13.43 18.88 -8.91
N LEU A 102 14.54 19.49 -9.29
CA LEU A 102 15.34 19.08 -10.44
C LEU A 102 16.43 18.13 -9.94
N TYR A 103 16.47 16.92 -10.50
CA TYR A 103 17.52 15.94 -10.27
C TYR A 103 18.52 16.09 -11.41
N TYR A 104 19.64 16.76 -11.13
CA TYR A 104 20.71 17.09 -12.09
C TYR A 104 21.88 16.14 -11.93
N PRO A 105 22.05 15.13 -12.82
CA PRO A 105 23.18 14.22 -12.72
C PRO A 105 24.47 14.96 -13.04
N VAL A 106 25.54 14.66 -12.31
CA VAL A 106 26.86 15.28 -12.48
C VAL A 106 27.92 14.20 -12.72
N GLY A 107 28.83 14.46 -13.66
CA GLY A 107 29.97 13.59 -13.88
C GLY A 107 30.94 13.62 -12.70
N PHE A 108 31.50 12.45 -12.36
CA PHE A 108 32.46 12.32 -11.27
C PHE A 108 33.52 11.27 -11.60
N THR A 109 34.67 11.39 -10.94
CA THR A 109 35.73 10.39 -10.90
C THR A 109 35.87 9.92 -9.44
N GLN A 110 35.95 8.61 -9.25
CA GLN A 110 36.13 8.04 -7.91
C GLN A 110 37.62 7.87 -7.59
N LEU A 111 38.00 8.22 -6.36
CA LEU A 111 39.34 8.07 -5.81
C LEU A 111 39.44 6.77 -4.99
N ASP A 112 40.68 6.34 -4.72
CA ASP A 112 40.97 5.05 -4.05
C ASP A 112 40.46 4.96 -2.60
N ASP A 113 40.18 6.10 -1.96
CA ASP A 113 39.71 6.21 -0.57
C ASP A 113 38.23 6.58 -0.46
N GLU A 114 37.43 6.19 -1.45
CA GLU A 114 35.97 6.41 -1.53
C GLU A 114 35.54 7.88 -1.72
N ARG A 115 36.48 8.83 -1.70
CA ARG A 115 36.21 10.21 -2.10
C ARG A 115 35.93 10.32 -3.60
N VAL A 116 35.21 11.37 -3.98
CA VAL A 116 34.87 11.65 -5.38
C VAL A 116 35.23 13.07 -5.78
N GLU A 117 35.77 13.19 -7.00
CA GLU A 117 36.02 14.48 -7.64
C GLU A 117 34.94 14.73 -8.70
N LEU A 118 34.20 15.83 -8.56
CA LEU A 118 33.20 16.23 -9.56
C LEU A 118 33.91 16.87 -10.75
N ASN A 119 33.54 16.45 -11.96
CA ASN A 119 34.09 17.05 -13.17
C ASN A 119 33.27 18.25 -13.68
N ASN A 120 32.29 18.70 -12.89
CA ASN A 120 31.40 19.84 -13.13
C ASN A 120 30.64 19.82 -14.47
N LYS A 121 30.53 18.66 -15.11
CA LYS A 121 29.68 18.47 -16.30
C LYS A 121 28.31 17.98 -15.90
N LEU A 122 27.33 18.89 -15.95
CA LEU A 122 25.93 18.55 -15.73
C LEU A 122 25.36 17.80 -16.94
N LYS A 123 24.51 16.82 -16.67
CA LYS A 123 23.69 16.14 -17.69
C LYS A 123 22.27 16.69 -17.65
N SER A 124 21.45 16.25 -18.60
CA SER A 124 20.03 16.60 -18.67
C SER A 124 19.32 16.30 -17.34
N PRO A 125 18.58 17.27 -16.77
CA PRO A 125 17.89 17.06 -15.52
C PRO A 125 16.64 16.22 -15.69
N GLN A 126 16.30 15.46 -14.66
CA GLN A 126 14.95 14.93 -14.47
C GLN A 126 14.15 15.89 -13.59
N VAL A 127 13.02 16.37 -14.10
CA VAL A 127 12.07 17.15 -13.29
C VAL A 127 11.23 16.18 -12.48
N VAL A 128 11.21 16.30 -11.16
CA VAL A 128 10.38 15.47 -10.29
C VAL A 128 9.34 16.35 -9.62
N THR A 129 8.11 16.26 -10.12
CA THR A 129 6.89 16.80 -9.50
C THR A 129 6.01 15.66 -9.01
N ALA A 130 4.90 15.96 -8.35
CA ALA A 130 3.90 14.97 -7.98
C ALA A 130 3.39 14.19 -9.20
N GLU A 131 3.26 14.84 -10.35
CA GLU A 131 2.84 14.19 -11.59
C GLU A 131 3.88 13.18 -12.08
N THR A 132 5.14 13.60 -12.23
CA THR A 132 6.23 12.70 -12.66
C THR A 132 6.41 11.54 -11.67
N LEU A 133 6.31 11.80 -10.37
CA LEU A 133 6.40 10.78 -9.34
C LEU A 133 5.28 9.73 -9.46
N ASN A 134 4.06 10.15 -9.80
CA ASN A 134 2.89 9.28 -9.92
C ASN A 134 2.81 8.54 -11.27
N ASN A 135 3.36 9.11 -12.34
CA ASN A 135 3.14 8.61 -13.70
C ASN A 135 4.39 8.00 -14.33
N ASP A 136 5.58 8.58 -14.08
CA ASP A 136 6.79 8.25 -14.83
C ASP A 136 7.79 7.43 -14.01
N ILE A 137 7.80 7.61 -12.69
CA ILE A 137 8.70 6.88 -11.79
C ILE A 137 8.10 5.51 -11.44
N PRO A 138 8.84 4.40 -11.64
CA PRO A 138 8.39 3.07 -11.24
C PRO A 138 8.05 3.01 -9.75
N ILE A 139 6.97 2.32 -9.40
CA ILE A 139 6.52 2.21 -8.01
C ILE A 139 7.58 1.60 -7.07
N THR A 140 8.49 0.80 -7.63
CA THR A 140 9.66 0.22 -6.97
C THR A 140 10.76 1.23 -6.63
N GLN A 141 10.56 2.50 -6.94
CA GLN A 141 11.54 3.58 -6.70
C GLN A 141 10.89 4.83 -6.09
N ARG A 142 9.56 4.98 -6.11
CA ARG A 142 8.85 6.18 -5.64
C ARG A 142 9.14 6.55 -4.18
N PHE A 143 9.43 5.56 -3.34
CA PHE A 143 9.87 5.78 -1.97
C PHE A 143 11.14 6.63 -1.91
N LEU A 144 12.16 6.28 -2.72
CA LEU A 144 13.45 6.97 -2.71
C LEU A 144 13.29 8.46 -3.01
N TYR A 145 12.43 8.79 -3.99
CA TYR A 145 12.10 10.17 -4.34
C TYR A 145 11.22 10.87 -3.29
N SER A 146 10.21 10.19 -2.73
CA SER A 146 9.35 10.79 -1.69
C SER A 146 10.12 11.12 -0.41
N ASN A 147 11.05 10.24 -0.02
CA ASN A 147 11.89 10.44 1.15
C ASN A 147 12.76 11.71 1.01
N ASP A 148 13.19 12.06 -0.19
CA ASP A 148 13.93 13.31 -0.42
C ASP A 148 13.10 14.56 -0.13
N PHE A 149 11.79 14.51 -0.35
CA PHE A 149 10.85 15.58 0.00
C PHE A 149 10.45 15.55 1.48
N THR A 150 10.38 14.36 2.09
CA THR A 150 10.19 14.20 3.54
C THR A 150 11.33 14.87 4.32
N ILE A 151 12.59 14.68 3.90
CA ILE A 151 13.76 15.33 4.52
C ILE A 151 13.63 16.86 4.51
N LEU A 152 13.11 17.45 3.43
CA LEU A 152 12.89 18.90 3.34
C LEU A 152 11.78 19.36 4.30
N SER A 153 10.71 18.58 4.41
CA SER A 153 9.63 18.82 5.37
C SER A 153 10.12 18.73 6.82
N ASP A 154 11.01 17.78 7.14
CA ASP A 154 11.59 17.60 8.46
C ASP A 154 12.51 18.77 8.87
N LYS A 155 13.07 19.50 7.90
CA LYS A 155 13.80 20.76 8.13
C LYS A 155 12.87 21.96 8.40
N GLY A 156 11.56 21.77 8.36
CA GLY A 156 10.56 22.82 8.59
C GLY A 156 10.15 23.60 7.33
N LEU A 157 10.54 23.14 6.14
CA LEU A 157 10.08 23.74 4.88
C LEU A 157 8.66 23.27 4.55
N GLN A 158 7.86 24.14 3.94
CA GLN A 158 6.57 23.73 3.41
C GLN A 158 6.77 22.96 2.11
N VAL A 159 6.30 21.71 2.09
CA VAL A 159 6.43 20.80 0.95
C VAL A 159 5.05 20.28 0.60
N ASP A 160 4.70 20.29 -0.69
CA ASP A 160 3.48 19.69 -1.20
C ASP A 160 3.37 18.22 -0.74
N ASP A 161 2.29 17.90 -0.03
CA ASP A 161 2.07 16.57 0.55
C ASP A 161 2.03 15.46 -0.50
N SER A 162 1.68 15.78 -1.75
CA SER A 162 1.67 14.80 -2.85
C SER A 162 3.07 14.32 -3.23
N LEU A 163 4.12 15.11 -2.95
CA LEU A 163 5.51 14.71 -3.15
C LEU A 163 6.01 13.74 -2.08
N LYS A 164 5.35 13.71 -0.91
CA LYS A 164 5.66 12.82 0.22
C LYS A 164 4.73 11.60 0.26
N ALA A 165 3.82 11.48 -0.70
CA ALA A 165 2.73 10.52 -0.68
C ALA A 165 3.19 9.05 -0.66
N TYR A 166 4.45 8.75 -1.03
CA TYR A 166 5.00 7.39 -0.97
C TYR A 166 5.93 7.15 0.21
N GLU A 167 6.01 8.06 1.18
CA GLU A 167 6.79 7.85 2.42
C GLU A 167 6.26 6.64 3.20
N PHE A 168 4.96 6.31 3.08
CA PHE A 168 4.40 5.10 3.69
C PHE A 168 5.10 3.80 3.24
N LEU A 169 5.77 3.81 2.07
CA LEU A 169 6.51 2.66 1.55
C LEU A 169 7.79 2.34 2.34
N LYS A 170 8.28 3.26 3.19
CA LYS A 170 9.48 3.08 4.03
C LYS A 170 9.48 1.77 4.81
N ASP A 171 8.30 1.43 5.35
CA ASP A 171 8.06 0.26 6.19
C ASP A 171 6.95 -0.65 5.62
N SER A 172 6.46 -0.35 4.42
CA SER A 172 5.40 -1.12 3.76
C SER A 172 5.98 -2.07 2.72
N MET A 173 5.50 -3.32 2.77
CA MET A 173 5.78 -4.29 1.72
C MET A 173 4.61 -4.30 0.73
N MET A 174 4.92 -4.08 -0.54
CA MET A 174 3.93 -4.06 -1.61
C MET A 174 4.18 -5.23 -2.57
N PRO A 175 3.16 -6.07 -2.84
CA PRO A 175 3.27 -7.07 -3.89
C PRO A 175 3.37 -6.36 -5.25
N LEU A 176 4.35 -6.76 -6.05
CA LEU A 176 4.52 -6.27 -7.41
C LEU A 176 3.88 -7.25 -8.38
N THR A 177 3.15 -6.74 -9.37
CA THR A 177 2.69 -7.55 -10.50
C THR A 177 3.88 -7.96 -11.37
N GLN A 178 3.70 -8.97 -12.22
CA GLN A 178 4.77 -9.46 -13.11
C GLN A 178 5.34 -8.34 -13.99
N GLU A 179 4.50 -7.39 -14.42
CA GLU A 179 4.87 -6.24 -15.23
C GLU A 179 5.62 -5.16 -14.43
N GLN A 180 5.50 -5.17 -13.10
CA GLN A 180 6.21 -4.27 -12.18
C GLN A 180 7.53 -4.87 -11.68
N LEU A 181 7.77 -6.15 -11.94
CA LEU A 181 9.02 -6.80 -11.57
C LEU A 181 10.16 -6.27 -12.45
N PRO A 182 11.35 -6.06 -11.87
CA PRO A 182 12.50 -5.66 -12.65
C PRO A 182 12.85 -6.72 -13.72
N GLU A 183 12.99 -6.29 -14.97
CA GLU A 183 13.49 -7.13 -16.06
C GLU A 183 14.98 -7.43 -15.84
N THR A 184 15.27 -8.59 -15.25
CA THR A 184 16.65 -9.05 -15.08
C THR A 184 17.12 -9.70 -16.38
N ARG A 185 18.11 -9.10 -17.04
CA ARG A 185 18.85 -9.79 -18.11
C ARG A 185 19.73 -10.87 -17.49
N TYR A 186 19.77 -12.05 -18.11
CA TYR A 186 20.65 -13.20 -17.87
C TYR A 186 20.16 -14.32 -16.94
N TYR A 187 19.79 -15.43 -17.58
CA TYR A 187 19.77 -16.78 -17.01
C TYR A 187 21.19 -17.38 -17.12
N ASN A 188 21.81 -17.74 -15.98
CA ASN A 188 23.11 -18.40 -15.95
C ASN A 188 22.96 -19.87 -15.46
N PRO A 189 23.36 -20.88 -16.25
CA PRO A 189 23.10 -22.31 -16.01
C PRO A 189 23.92 -23.00 -14.90
N TYR A 190 24.75 -22.30 -14.12
CA TYR A 190 25.67 -22.98 -13.16
C TYR A 190 25.09 -23.28 -11.77
N LEU A 191 23.88 -22.83 -11.44
CA LEU A 191 23.19 -23.17 -10.19
C LEU A 191 21.95 -24.00 -10.52
N ASN A 192 22.02 -25.32 -10.35
CA ASN A 192 20.87 -26.21 -10.47
C ASN A 192 20.08 -26.20 -9.16
N GLY A 193 18.76 -25.96 -9.21
CA GLY A 193 17.87 -26.03 -8.04
C GLY A 193 17.02 -24.77 -7.79
N SER A 194 16.14 -24.83 -6.78
CA SER A 194 15.30 -23.71 -6.32
C SER A 194 16.14 -22.63 -5.63
N ARG A 195 15.85 -21.36 -5.93
CA ARG A 195 16.62 -20.19 -5.49
C ARG A 195 15.72 -19.00 -5.15
N VAL A 196 16.21 -18.09 -4.34
CA VAL A 196 15.62 -16.78 -4.04
C VAL A 196 16.53 -15.72 -4.64
N ILE A 197 15.97 -14.79 -5.40
CA ILE A 197 16.67 -13.66 -6.02
C ILE A 197 16.14 -12.41 -5.35
N ILE A 198 17.02 -11.63 -4.74
CA ILE A 198 16.72 -10.38 -4.02
C ILE A 198 17.34 -9.24 -4.80
N THR A 199 16.55 -8.23 -5.18
CA THR A 199 17.05 -7.01 -5.81
C THR A 199 16.88 -5.84 -4.83
N ILE A 200 17.96 -5.11 -4.58
CA ILE A 200 18.01 -3.98 -3.65
C ILE A 200 18.39 -2.74 -4.45
N ASP A 201 17.47 -1.80 -4.57
CA ASP A 201 17.69 -0.45 -5.06
C ASP A 201 18.00 0.46 -3.88
N TYR A 202 19.04 1.30 -3.98
CA TYR A 202 19.47 2.14 -2.87
C TYR A 202 19.86 3.56 -3.25
N SER A 203 19.60 4.48 -2.33
CA SER A 203 20.23 5.80 -2.29
C SER A 203 21.07 5.91 -1.02
N ALA A 204 22.24 6.52 -1.14
CA ALA A 204 23.18 6.65 -0.04
C ALA A 204 23.56 8.12 0.16
N ASN A 205 23.54 8.53 1.43
CA ASN A 205 23.98 9.85 1.85
C ASN A 205 25.10 9.67 2.88
N TYR A 206 26.20 10.41 2.70
CA TYR A 206 27.21 10.51 3.74
C TYR A 206 26.66 11.30 4.92
N VAL A 207 26.83 10.75 6.12
CA VAL A 207 26.35 11.32 7.39
C VAL A 207 27.47 11.44 8.43
N GLY A 208 28.72 11.30 7.99
CA GLY A 208 29.90 11.46 8.84
C GLY A 208 30.23 12.92 9.14
N GLN A 209 31.35 13.12 9.83
CA GLN A 209 31.81 14.45 10.21
C GLN A 209 32.13 15.28 8.95
N PRO A 210 31.67 16.55 8.86
CA PRO A 210 32.01 17.41 7.74
C PRO A 210 33.53 17.68 7.71
N ASP A 211 34.22 17.20 6.68
CA ASP A 211 35.68 17.29 6.54
C ASP A 211 36.13 18.15 5.33
N GLY A 212 35.18 18.67 4.56
CA GLY A 212 35.47 19.49 3.37
C GLY A 212 35.37 18.71 2.06
N ASP A 213 35.40 17.38 2.11
CA ASP A 213 35.46 16.53 0.93
C ASP A 213 34.07 16.07 0.47
N SER A 214 34.01 15.56 -0.76
CA SER A 214 32.84 14.86 -1.30
C SER A 214 33.05 13.37 -1.14
N HIS A 215 32.12 12.73 -0.42
CA HIS A 215 32.17 11.30 -0.16
C HIS A 215 31.23 10.59 -1.14
N GLY A 216 31.81 9.72 -1.96
CA GLY A 216 31.04 8.82 -2.81
C GLY A 216 31.04 7.43 -2.20
N LEU A 217 30.18 6.58 -2.72
CA LEU A 217 30.15 5.18 -2.28
C LEU A 217 30.58 4.29 -3.43
N TYR A 218 31.71 3.60 -3.26
CA TYR A 218 32.21 2.69 -4.29
C TYR A 218 31.32 1.46 -4.37
N HIS A 219 30.94 1.06 -5.59
CA HIS A 219 30.08 -0.10 -5.79
C HIS A 219 30.67 -1.39 -5.21
N TYR A 220 32.01 -1.57 -5.22
CA TYR A 220 32.65 -2.73 -4.60
C TYR A 220 32.53 -2.71 -3.07
N THR A 221 32.52 -1.53 -2.45
CA THR A 221 32.29 -1.40 -1.02
C THR A 221 30.89 -1.89 -0.66
N VAL A 222 29.87 -1.53 -1.46
CA VAL A 222 28.49 -2.00 -1.21
C VAL A 222 28.35 -3.51 -1.44
N GLU A 223 29.06 -4.06 -2.43
CA GLU A 223 29.16 -5.52 -2.65
C GLU A 223 29.75 -6.23 -1.42
N ARG A 224 30.84 -5.69 -0.85
CA ARG A 224 31.44 -6.23 0.38
C ARG A 224 30.52 -6.11 1.60
N TRP A 225 29.78 -5.02 1.74
CA TRP A 225 28.78 -4.88 2.80
C TRP A 225 27.61 -5.86 2.60
N ALA A 226 27.22 -6.12 1.35
CA ALA A 226 26.21 -7.12 1.04
C ALA A 226 26.67 -8.54 1.39
N GLU A 227 27.93 -8.90 1.11
CA GLU A 227 28.53 -10.16 1.56
C GLU A 227 28.59 -10.25 3.08
N GLU A 228 29.00 -9.16 3.74
CA GLU A 228 29.09 -9.12 5.20
C GLU A 228 27.70 -9.28 5.85
N ALA A 229 26.68 -8.65 5.28
CA ALA A 229 25.30 -8.85 5.71
C ALA A 229 24.86 -10.32 5.56
N LEU A 230 25.26 -11.02 4.49
CA LEU A 230 24.97 -12.46 4.33
C LEU A 230 25.64 -13.29 5.43
N ARG A 231 26.90 -12.99 5.78
CA ARG A 231 27.59 -13.69 6.88
C ARG A 231 26.87 -13.50 8.20
N GLN A 232 26.39 -12.28 8.49
CA GLN A 232 25.65 -11.97 9.71
C GLN A 232 24.26 -12.59 9.76
N THR A 233 23.66 -12.95 8.62
CA THR A 233 22.45 -13.78 8.56
C THR A 233 22.74 -15.28 8.59
N MET A 234 24.00 -15.68 8.83
CA MET A 234 24.48 -17.08 8.82
C MET A 234 24.43 -17.75 7.44
N ILE A 235 24.32 -16.99 6.35
CA ILE A 235 24.43 -17.50 4.98
C ILE A 235 25.87 -17.31 4.50
N ASN A 236 26.49 -18.39 4.04
CA ASN A 236 27.83 -18.30 3.46
C ASN A 236 27.77 -17.57 2.10
N PRO A 237 28.47 -16.42 1.91
CA PRO A 237 28.44 -15.71 0.64
C PRO A 237 29.00 -16.53 -0.53
N TYR A 238 29.92 -17.48 -0.27
CA TYR A 238 30.55 -18.30 -1.32
C TYR A 238 29.59 -19.22 -2.06
N VAL A 239 28.43 -19.52 -1.46
CA VAL A 239 27.37 -20.33 -2.11
C VAL A 239 26.26 -19.47 -2.70
N CYS A 240 26.36 -18.15 -2.57
CA CYS A 240 25.46 -17.18 -3.17
C CYS A 240 26.08 -16.58 -4.44
N ARG A 241 25.24 -16.02 -5.31
CA ARG A 241 25.71 -15.15 -6.40
C ARG A 241 25.30 -13.73 -6.10
N ILE A 242 26.26 -12.82 -6.07
CA ILE A 242 26.01 -11.39 -5.91
C ILE A 242 26.37 -10.73 -7.23
N GLU A 243 25.37 -10.11 -7.86
CA GLU A 243 25.51 -9.38 -9.11
C GLU A 243 25.21 -7.92 -8.89
N LYS A 244 26.06 -7.07 -9.45
CA LYS A 244 25.91 -5.62 -9.39
C LYS A 244 25.39 -5.10 -10.72
N GLY A 245 24.49 -4.14 -10.67
CA GLY A 245 24.19 -3.30 -11.82
C GLY A 245 25.29 -2.25 -11.94
N TRP A 246 26.25 -2.39 -12.86
CA TRP A 246 27.42 -1.48 -12.94
C TRP A 246 27.05 -0.02 -13.23
N TYR A 247 25.80 0.25 -13.61
CA TYR A 247 25.26 1.56 -13.96
C TYR A 247 24.06 2.01 -13.11
N LEU A 248 23.66 1.19 -12.13
CA LEU A 248 22.49 1.44 -11.28
C LEU A 248 22.92 1.15 -9.84
N ASN A 249 22.63 2.01 -8.85
CA ASN A 249 22.86 1.66 -7.43
C ASN A 249 21.88 0.55 -7.02
N LYS A 250 22.18 -0.65 -7.48
CA LYS A 250 21.37 -1.85 -7.45
C LYS A 250 22.27 -3.06 -7.22
N ILE A 251 21.87 -3.87 -6.25
CA ILE A 251 22.49 -5.16 -5.97
C ILE A 251 21.45 -6.24 -6.16
N GLU A 252 21.81 -7.30 -6.87
CA GLU A 252 21.04 -8.51 -6.98
C GLU A 252 21.77 -9.64 -6.26
N ILE A 253 21.05 -10.37 -5.39
CA ILE A 253 21.59 -11.46 -4.59
C ILE A 253 20.77 -12.70 -4.87
N THR A 254 21.40 -13.71 -5.45
CA THR A 254 20.81 -15.02 -5.63
C THR A 254 21.30 -15.97 -4.55
N ILE A 255 20.36 -16.52 -3.79
CA ILE A 255 20.60 -17.41 -2.66
C ILE A 255 19.94 -18.75 -2.97
N PRO A 256 20.63 -19.89 -2.89
CA PRO A 256 19.99 -21.19 -2.98
C PRO A 256 18.94 -21.36 -1.86
N CYS A 257 17.76 -21.88 -2.18
CA CYS A 257 16.68 -22.05 -1.20
C CYS A 257 17.12 -22.93 -0.01
N GLU A 258 17.96 -23.94 -0.24
CA GLU A 258 18.53 -24.77 0.82
C GLU A 258 19.32 -23.97 1.85
N GLN A 259 20.04 -22.93 1.42
CA GLN A 259 20.84 -22.08 2.31
C GLN A 259 19.94 -21.08 3.03
N LEU A 260 18.98 -20.48 2.31
CA LEU A 260 18.03 -19.54 2.90
C LEU A 260 17.14 -20.22 3.94
N TYR A 261 16.61 -21.40 3.66
CA TYR A 261 15.70 -22.11 4.59
C TYR A 261 16.39 -22.70 5.82
N ASN A 262 17.73 -22.80 5.83
CA ASN A 262 18.48 -23.12 7.05
C ASN A 262 18.46 -21.97 8.08
N VAL A 263 18.28 -20.73 7.63
CA VAL A 263 18.36 -19.53 8.49
C VAL A 263 17.04 -18.77 8.60
N SER A 264 16.15 -18.93 7.62
CA SER A 264 14.83 -18.30 7.60
C SER A 264 13.85 -19.16 6.82
N SER A 265 12.74 -19.57 7.45
CA SER A 265 11.68 -20.34 6.80
C SER A 265 10.88 -19.54 5.75
N ASP A 266 11.12 -18.23 5.65
CA ASP A 266 10.40 -17.32 4.78
C ASP A 266 11.37 -16.35 4.08
N PRO A 267 11.45 -16.35 2.74
CA PRO A 267 12.27 -15.43 1.97
C PRO A 267 11.92 -13.96 2.23
N ARG A 268 10.65 -13.65 2.52
CA ARG A 268 10.19 -12.28 2.80
C ARG A 268 10.80 -11.76 4.10
N SER A 269 10.64 -12.54 5.18
CA SER A 269 11.21 -12.21 6.49
C SER A 269 12.73 -12.10 6.42
N TYR A 270 13.37 -12.94 5.61
CA TYR A 270 14.81 -12.87 5.37
C TYR A 270 15.22 -11.56 4.69
N VAL A 271 14.54 -11.13 3.62
CA VAL A 271 14.87 -9.90 2.88
C VAL A 271 14.80 -8.67 3.77
N MET A 272 13.79 -8.59 4.64
CA MET A 272 13.65 -7.48 5.61
C MET A 272 14.77 -7.49 6.65
N TYR A 273 15.06 -8.67 7.22
CA TYR A 273 16.13 -8.83 8.19
C TYR A 273 17.51 -8.50 7.59
N TYR A 274 17.77 -9.00 6.39
CA TYR A 274 18.96 -8.73 5.60
C TYR A 274 19.11 -7.22 5.30
N GLY A 275 18.04 -6.56 4.86
CA GLY A 275 18.03 -5.12 4.59
C GLY A 275 18.37 -4.28 5.82
N ASN A 276 17.88 -4.68 7.00
CA ASN A 276 18.20 -4.00 8.26
C ASN A 276 19.68 -4.16 8.65
N ILE A 277 20.24 -5.36 8.48
CA ILE A 277 21.68 -5.59 8.69
C ILE A 277 22.50 -4.74 7.72
N LEU A 278 22.13 -4.71 6.44
CA LEU A 278 22.84 -3.91 5.43
C LEU A 278 22.81 -2.41 5.76
N ARG A 279 21.65 -1.87 6.21
CA ARG A 279 21.56 -0.49 6.72
C ARG A 279 22.46 -0.27 7.94
N GLY A 280 22.48 -1.23 8.88
CA GLY A 280 23.34 -1.18 10.06
C GLY A 280 24.83 -1.12 9.71
N ILE A 281 25.28 -1.95 8.77
CA ILE A 281 26.67 -1.95 8.29
C ILE A 281 27.00 -0.60 7.64
N ALA A 282 26.16 -0.08 6.75
CA ALA A 282 26.40 1.22 6.12
C ALA A 282 26.55 2.36 7.14
N ILE A 283 25.73 2.36 8.20
CA ILE A 283 25.79 3.36 9.26
C ILE A 283 27.12 3.30 10.01
N THR A 284 27.69 2.10 10.24
CA THR A 284 29.01 1.98 10.88
C THR A 284 30.14 2.58 10.04
N HIS A 285 29.90 2.78 8.74
CA HIS A 285 30.82 3.43 7.81
C HIS A 285 30.42 4.87 7.47
N SER A 286 29.58 5.52 8.30
CA SER A 286 29.15 6.90 8.11
C SER A 286 28.28 7.15 6.86
N PHE A 287 27.59 6.11 6.37
CA PHE A 287 26.60 6.24 5.31
C PHE A 287 25.21 5.87 5.80
N SER A 288 24.23 6.74 5.51
CA SER A 288 22.82 6.41 5.68
C SER A 288 22.27 5.81 4.40
N PHE A 289 21.72 4.59 4.50
CA PHE A 289 21.12 3.87 3.39
C PHE A 289 19.61 3.97 3.39
N PHE A 290 19.08 4.45 2.28
CA PHE A 290 17.66 4.37 1.95
C PHE A 290 17.49 3.23 0.96
N LEU A 291 16.94 2.12 1.44
CA LEU A 291 16.84 0.87 0.69
C LEU A 291 15.40 0.59 0.32
N GLN A 292 15.21 0.16 -0.92
CA GLN A 292 14.01 -0.52 -1.38
C GLN A 292 14.41 -1.89 -1.91
N ALA A 293 13.75 -2.94 -1.42
CA ALA A 293 14.06 -4.32 -1.79
C ALA A 293 12.86 -4.99 -2.46
N THR A 294 13.15 -5.86 -3.42
CA THR A 294 12.21 -6.76 -4.08
C THR A 294 12.81 -8.17 -4.06
N TYR A 295 11.98 -9.22 -4.11
CA TYR A 295 12.50 -10.58 -4.20
C TYR A 295 11.57 -11.47 -5.02
N ARG A 296 12.14 -12.54 -5.57
CA ARG A 296 11.42 -13.61 -6.29
C ARG A 296 12.03 -14.96 -5.98
N VAL A 297 11.24 -16.03 -6.09
CA VAL A 297 11.68 -17.41 -5.89
C VAL A 297 11.54 -18.16 -7.21
N ASP A 298 12.58 -18.86 -7.65
CA ASP A 298 12.68 -19.51 -8.95
C ASP A 298 13.17 -20.97 -8.81
N GLY A 299 12.57 -21.92 -9.54
CA GLY A 299 13.01 -23.33 -9.65
C GLY A 299 12.05 -24.39 -9.06
N ALA A 300 11.93 -25.52 -9.78
CA ALA A 300 10.94 -26.59 -9.55
C ALA A 300 11.16 -27.42 -8.27
N THR A 301 10.16 -27.46 -7.39
CA THR A 301 10.07 -28.41 -6.27
C THR A 301 9.48 -29.75 -6.75
N TYR A 302 10.31 -30.80 -6.84
CA TYR A 302 9.90 -32.20 -7.05
C TYR A 302 10.55 -33.13 -6.00
N TRP A 303 9.73 -33.64 -5.08
CA TRP A 303 9.87 -34.93 -4.38
C TRP A 303 8.42 -35.48 -4.21
N ASP A 304 7.71 -35.84 -5.27
CA ASP A 304 7.55 -37.23 -5.72
C ASP A 304 7.35 -37.29 -7.25
N ARG A 305 7.94 -38.32 -7.88
CA ARG A 305 7.95 -38.62 -9.30
C ARG A 305 6.54 -38.68 -9.91
N ARG A 306 6.14 -37.60 -10.58
CA ARG A 306 5.44 -37.67 -11.87
C ARG A 306 5.43 -36.30 -12.54
N GLY A 307 6.28 -36.19 -13.56
CA GLY A 307 6.69 -34.94 -14.18
C GLY A 307 5.59 -34.16 -14.88
N GLY A 308 5.77 -32.86 -14.81
CA GLY A 308 5.12 -31.82 -15.56
C GLY A 308 5.92 -30.55 -15.31
N THR A 309 6.58 -30.06 -16.36
CA THR A 309 7.42 -28.85 -16.33
C THR A 309 6.55 -27.66 -15.92
N ILE A 310 6.86 -27.03 -14.78
CA ILE A 310 6.27 -25.76 -14.36
C ILE A 310 7.42 -24.77 -14.20
N GLY A 311 7.38 -23.69 -14.98
CA GLY A 311 8.12 -22.47 -14.64
C GLY A 311 7.42 -21.84 -13.44
N ILE A 312 7.93 -22.12 -12.25
CA ILE A 312 7.41 -21.61 -10.98
C ILE A 312 8.22 -20.35 -10.65
N VAL A 313 7.63 -19.17 -10.86
CA VAL A 313 7.99 -17.96 -10.12
C VAL A 313 6.87 -17.72 -9.13
N GLY A 314 7.19 -17.90 -7.83
CA GLY A 314 6.27 -17.56 -6.74
C GLY A 314 5.10 -18.52 -6.52
N GLU A 315 5.33 -19.84 -6.52
CA GLU A 315 4.44 -20.76 -5.80
C GLU A 315 5.23 -21.87 -5.10
N SER A 316 5.19 -21.89 -3.77
CA SER A 316 5.21 -23.15 -3.03
C SER A 316 3.97 -23.21 -2.13
N ARG A 317 2.98 -24.01 -2.56
CA ARG A 317 2.45 -25.05 -1.68
C ARG A 317 3.46 -26.24 -1.72
N PRO A 318 3.50 -27.24 -0.81
CA PRO A 318 2.80 -27.48 0.48
C PRO A 318 3.71 -28.18 1.56
N GLU A 319 3.10 -28.72 2.64
CA GLU A 319 3.58 -29.80 3.56
C GLU A 319 4.29 -29.41 4.88
N THR A 320 3.59 -29.48 6.03
CA THR A 320 3.48 -30.59 7.02
C THR A 320 4.79 -30.96 7.73
N ASN A 321 4.83 -30.63 9.03
CA ASN A 321 5.81 -31.09 10.03
C ASN A 321 7.24 -30.58 9.84
N ASN A 322 7.54 -29.44 10.44
CA ASN A 322 8.58 -29.30 11.46
C ASN A 322 8.47 -27.91 12.07
N GLY A 323 7.84 -27.83 13.24
CA GLY A 323 7.95 -26.63 14.07
C GLY A 323 9.38 -26.48 14.59
N PRO A 324 9.86 -25.26 14.86
CA PRO A 324 11.02 -25.13 15.71
C PRO A 324 10.61 -25.58 17.10
N TYR A 325 11.32 -26.59 17.58
CA TYR A 325 11.46 -26.87 19.00
C TYR A 325 11.97 -25.56 19.64
N THR A 326 11.07 -24.83 20.30
CA THR A 326 11.48 -24.12 21.50
C THR A 326 11.65 -25.22 22.55
N GLY A 327 12.90 -25.57 22.82
CA GLY A 327 13.21 -26.23 24.07
C GLY A 327 12.97 -25.23 25.19
N ASN A 328 11.72 -25.12 25.61
CA ASN A 328 11.44 -25.50 26.99
C ASN A 328 10.16 -26.32 26.99
N LEU A 329 10.12 -27.34 27.84
CA LEU A 329 8.91 -28.04 28.20
C LEU A 329 7.73 -27.05 28.28
N GLY A 330 6.68 -27.37 27.53
CA GLY A 330 5.57 -26.52 27.09
C GLY A 330 5.13 -25.33 27.95
N LEU A 331 4.70 -24.27 27.28
CA LEU A 331 3.68 -23.36 27.81
C LEU A 331 2.65 -23.09 26.70
N GLY A 332 1.42 -23.51 26.95
CA GLY A 332 0.30 -23.36 26.02
C GLY A 332 -0.01 -21.90 25.71
N ILE A 333 -0.66 -21.67 24.56
CA ILE A 333 -1.29 -20.39 24.21
C ILE A 333 -2.30 -20.06 25.33
N PHE A 334 -1.96 -19.14 26.23
CA PHE A 334 -2.89 -18.70 27.28
C PHE A 334 -3.94 -17.76 26.67
N PRO A 335 -5.24 -18.12 26.69
CA PRO A 335 -6.28 -17.27 26.13
C PRO A 335 -6.34 -15.94 26.89
N LYS A 336 -6.38 -14.84 26.15
CA LYS A 336 -6.57 -13.49 26.71
C LYS A 336 -7.95 -13.37 27.36
N SER A 337 -8.12 -12.52 28.37
CA SER A 337 -9.39 -12.44 29.12
C SER A 337 -10.54 -11.79 28.36
N LYS A 338 -10.27 -10.72 27.60
CA LYS A 338 -11.25 -9.97 26.79
C LYS A 338 -10.57 -9.15 25.68
N ILE A 339 -11.33 -8.76 24.65
CA ILE A 339 -10.85 -7.78 23.66
C ILE A 339 -10.64 -6.42 24.35
N PRO A 340 -9.46 -5.77 24.21
CA PRO A 340 -9.16 -4.48 24.83
C PRO A 340 -9.96 -3.33 24.22
N GLU A 341 -10.23 -2.30 25.02
CA GLU A 341 -10.98 -1.11 24.61
C GLU A 341 -10.02 -0.03 24.13
N GLU A 342 -10.19 0.43 22.88
CA GLU A 342 -9.28 1.39 22.22
C GLU A 342 -10.00 2.10 21.07
N CYS A 343 -10.71 3.19 21.42
CA CYS A 343 -11.58 3.92 20.49
C CYS A 343 -10.83 4.75 19.44
N ASP A 344 -9.64 5.26 19.76
CA ASP A 344 -8.88 6.15 18.88
C ASP A 344 -8.43 5.45 17.59
N SER A 345 -8.22 4.14 17.68
CA SER A 345 -7.86 3.27 16.56
C SER A 345 -9.06 2.81 15.72
N LEU A 346 -10.30 3.17 16.10
CA LEU A 346 -11.55 2.87 15.39
C LEU A 346 -12.29 4.16 15.01
N PRO A 347 -11.77 4.95 14.04
CA PRO A 347 -12.34 6.25 13.69
C PRO A 347 -13.78 6.17 13.15
N TYR A 348 -14.21 5.01 12.65
CA TYR A 348 -15.57 4.76 12.16
C TYR A 348 -16.57 4.31 13.25
N SER A 349 -16.14 4.15 14.50
CA SER A 349 -16.98 3.55 15.56
C SER A 349 -18.29 4.31 15.77
N ASN A 350 -18.26 5.64 15.86
CA ASN A 350 -19.48 6.43 16.08
C ASN A 350 -20.49 6.33 14.94
N GLU A 351 -20.00 6.26 13.70
CA GLU A 351 -20.86 6.14 12.52
C GLU A 351 -21.47 4.73 12.42
N ALA A 352 -20.69 3.69 12.71
CA ALA A 352 -21.17 2.32 12.77
C ALA A 352 -22.24 2.12 13.87
N LYS A 353 -22.04 2.72 15.06
CA LYS A 353 -23.04 2.72 16.15
C LYS A 353 -24.33 3.44 15.74
N ARG A 354 -24.23 4.59 15.07
CA ARG A 354 -25.39 5.33 14.56
C ARG A 354 -26.15 4.51 13.52
N ALA A 355 -25.45 3.87 12.58
CA ALA A 355 -26.05 2.98 11.60
C ALA A 355 -26.77 1.80 12.27
N MET A 356 -26.15 1.14 13.25
CA MET A 356 -26.78 0.06 14.02
C MET A 356 -28.06 0.53 14.71
N LYS A 357 -28.04 1.73 15.31
CA LYS A 357 -29.22 2.32 15.94
C LYS A 357 -30.35 2.56 14.93
N GLU A 358 -30.07 3.18 13.78
CA GLU A 358 -31.06 3.42 12.74
C GLU A 358 -31.67 2.12 12.19
N MET A 359 -30.84 1.10 12.01
CA MET A 359 -31.29 -0.21 11.57
C MET A 359 -32.22 -0.87 12.63
N LEU A 360 -31.89 -0.78 13.92
CA LEU A 360 -32.73 -1.31 15.00
C LEU A 360 -34.03 -0.52 15.19
N ASP A 361 -33.98 0.81 15.13
CA ASP A 361 -35.17 1.67 15.21
C ASP A 361 -36.15 1.31 14.09
N SER A 362 -35.62 1.10 12.88
CA SER A 362 -36.39 0.61 11.74
C SER A 362 -37.02 -0.76 12.03
N LEU A 363 -36.23 -1.72 12.49
CA LEU A 363 -36.67 -3.08 12.80
C LEU A 363 -37.78 -3.10 13.88
N PHE A 364 -37.64 -2.29 14.93
CA PHE A 364 -38.61 -2.17 16.03
C PHE A 364 -39.89 -1.44 15.63
N SER A 365 -39.82 -0.59 14.60
CA SER A 365 -40.99 0.13 14.08
C SER A 365 -41.87 -0.70 13.14
N LEU A 366 -41.39 -1.88 12.72
CA LEU A 366 -42.11 -2.73 11.75
C LEU A 366 -43.45 -3.19 12.30
N LYS A 367 -44.45 -3.19 11.41
CA LYS A 367 -45.79 -3.68 11.70
C LYS A 367 -46.16 -4.79 10.73
N PRO A 368 -46.93 -5.80 11.19
CA PRO A 368 -47.37 -6.86 10.32
C PRO A 368 -48.32 -6.30 9.27
N TYR A 369 -48.20 -6.82 8.05
CA TYR A 369 -49.05 -6.43 6.94
C TYR A 369 -49.25 -7.62 6.00
N LYS A 370 -50.51 -7.93 5.69
CA LYS A 370 -50.83 -8.95 4.69
C LYS A 370 -50.99 -8.27 3.33
N GLY A 371 -49.94 -8.36 2.51
CA GLY A 371 -49.99 -7.93 1.13
C GLY A 371 -50.73 -8.95 0.25
N GLN A 372 -51.08 -8.54 -0.97
CA GLN A 372 -51.76 -9.41 -1.93
C GLN A 372 -50.90 -10.59 -2.41
N LYS A 373 -49.56 -10.43 -2.42
CA LYS A 373 -48.61 -11.44 -2.94
C LYS A 373 -47.61 -11.96 -1.91
N LYS A 374 -47.41 -11.23 -0.81
CA LYS A 374 -46.43 -11.54 0.22
C LYS A 374 -46.98 -11.19 1.60
N ASN A 375 -46.65 -12.01 2.59
CA ASN A 375 -46.89 -11.71 3.99
C ASN A 375 -45.68 -10.96 4.56
N TYR A 376 -45.97 -9.91 5.31
CA TYR A 376 -44.97 -9.17 6.05
C TYR A 376 -45.23 -9.34 7.54
N ILE A 377 -44.17 -9.66 8.27
CA ILE A 377 -44.19 -9.93 9.70
C ILE A 377 -43.47 -8.82 10.47
N ASP A 378 -43.79 -8.68 11.74
CA ASP A 378 -43.00 -7.84 12.66
C ASP A 378 -41.92 -8.63 13.40
N LEU A 379 -41.09 -7.93 14.18
CA LEU A 379 -40.03 -8.55 14.96
C LEU A 379 -40.55 -9.54 16.01
N SER A 380 -41.73 -9.27 16.60
CA SER A 380 -42.29 -10.16 17.64
C SER A 380 -42.67 -11.51 17.04
N GLN A 381 -43.21 -11.51 15.81
CA GLN A 381 -43.52 -12.74 15.08
C GLN A 381 -42.25 -13.50 14.69
N PHE A 382 -41.19 -12.81 14.25
CA PHE A 382 -39.89 -13.45 14.00
C PHE A 382 -39.31 -14.09 15.27
N LYS A 383 -39.29 -13.36 16.40
CA LYS A 383 -38.83 -13.88 17.70
C LYS A 383 -39.63 -15.11 18.13
N LYS A 384 -40.95 -15.09 17.93
CA LYS A 384 -41.82 -16.24 18.20
C LYS A 384 -41.44 -17.44 17.34
N LEU A 385 -41.20 -17.24 16.05
CA LEU A 385 -40.75 -18.29 15.13
C LEU A 385 -39.43 -18.92 15.57
N VAL A 386 -38.43 -18.10 15.91
CA VAL A 386 -37.13 -18.58 16.42
C VAL A 386 -37.30 -19.39 17.71
N LYS A 387 -38.20 -18.97 18.60
CA LYS A 387 -38.49 -19.70 19.84
C LYS A 387 -39.20 -21.04 19.59
N GLU A 388 -40.11 -21.08 18.63
CA GLU A 388 -40.88 -22.28 18.26
C GLU A 388 -40.04 -23.29 17.46
N HIS A 389 -39.04 -22.81 16.71
CA HIS A 389 -38.19 -23.61 15.82
C HIS A 389 -36.70 -23.27 16.00
N GLY A 390 -36.21 -23.32 17.24
CA GLY A 390 -34.88 -22.84 17.62
C GLY A 390 -33.69 -23.67 17.12
N ASN A 391 -33.93 -24.84 16.53
CA ASN A 391 -32.91 -25.66 15.86
C ASN A 391 -32.66 -25.27 14.40
N VAL A 392 -33.43 -24.31 13.86
CA VAL A 392 -33.33 -23.85 12.48
C VAL A 392 -32.85 -22.40 12.46
N GLU A 393 -31.95 -22.08 11.53
CA GLU A 393 -31.63 -20.70 11.19
C GLU A 393 -32.74 -20.14 10.28
N HIS A 394 -33.52 -19.19 10.81
CA HIS A 394 -34.53 -18.46 10.06
C HIS A 394 -33.92 -17.17 9.52
N VAL A 395 -34.21 -16.85 8.26
CA VAL A 395 -33.74 -15.62 7.62
C VAL A 395 -34.92 -14.82 7.09
N CYS A 396 -34.97 -13.55 7.45
CA CYS A 396 -35.91 -12.56 6.95
C CYS A 396 -35.18 -11.51 6.12
N VAL A 397 -35.88 -11.02 5.09
CA VAL A 397 -35.43 -9.91 4.26
C VAL A 397 -36.22 -8.66 4.60
N ILE A 398 -35.54 -7.55 4.87
CA ILE A 398 -36.15 -6.25 5.13
C ILE A 398 -36.02 -5.40 3.85
N ASN A 399 -37.16 -5.16 3.22
CA ASN A 399 -37.26 -4.34 2.02
C ASN A 399 -37.67 -2.90 2.36
N VAL A 400 -37.22 -1.95 1.54
CA VAL A 400 -37.60 -0.55 1.61
C VAL A 400 -38.17 -0.09 0.28
N TYR A 401 -39.37 0.49 0.34
CA TYR A 401 -40.08 1.03 -0.82
C TYR A 401 -40.13 2.57 -0.77
N ASP A 402 -40.59 3.19 -1.85
CA ASP A 402 -40.44 4.62 -2.21
C ASP A 402 -40.77 5.64 -1.10
N ASP A 403 -41.63 5.30 -0.13
CA ASP A 403 -41.92 6.13 1.04
C ASP A 403 -40.91 5.95 2.20
N ASN A 404 -39.75 5.34 1.95
CA ASN A 404 -38.82 4.83 2.95
C ASN A 404 -39.53 3.94 4.01
N ARG A 405 -40.58 3.22 3.59
CA ARG A 405 -41.33 2.29 4.44
C ARG A 405 -40.66 0.94 4.39
N HIS A 406 -40.35 0.43 5.58
CA HIS A 406 -39.69 -0.85 5.74
C HIS A 406 -40.72 -1.96 5.95
N TYR A 407 -40.52 -3.09 5.30
CA TYR A 407 -41.30 -4.29 5.52
C TYR A 407 -40.39 -5.51 5.63
N MET A 408 -40.64 -6.35 6.62
CA MET A 408 -39.92 -7.61 6.79
C MET A 408 -40.74 -8.76 6.23
N LEU A 409 -40.14 -9.50 5.30
CA LEU A 409 -40.74 -10.69 4.71
C LEU A 409 -40.72 -11.86 5.69
N GLU A 410 -41.79 -12.65 5.66
CA GLU A 410 -41.84 -13.94 6.36
C GLU A 410 -40.77 -14.89 5.78
N PRO A 411 -40.05 -15.68 6.60
CA PRO A 411 -39.03 -16.61 6.13
C PRO A 411 -39.55 -17.63 5.11
N GLU A 412 -38.74 -17.95 4.11
CA GLU A 412 -39.10 -18.94 3.08
C GLU A 412 -38.86 -20.37 3.61
N GLY A 413 -39.70 -21.33 3.20
CA GLY A 413 -39.32 -22.75 3.23
C GLY A 413 -39.56 -23.55 4.51
N GLY A 414 -40.31 -23.07 5.50
CA GLY A 414 -41.03 -23.90 6.49
C GLY A 414 -40.31 -25.17 7.00
N GLY A 415 -39.16 -25.02 7.66
CA GLY A 415 -38.69 -25.97 8.69
C GLY A 415 -38.02 -27.29 8.27
N LEU A 416 -37.58 -27.48 7.03
CA LEU A 416 -36.92 -28.74 6.57
C LEU A 416 -35.45 -28.60 6.11
N VAL A 417 -34.84 -27.43 6.28
CA VAL A 417 -33.43 -27.14 5.96
C VAL A 417 -32.78 -26.44 7.15
N ASP A 418 -31.51 -26.76 7.45
CA ASP A 418 -30.75 -26.18 8.57
C ASP A 418 -30.67 -24.65 8.51
N ARG A 419 -30.81 -24.08 7.31
CA ARG A 419 -30.97 -22.65 7.03
C ARG A 419 -32.14 -22.41 6.09
N ALA A 420 -33.09 -21.58 6.49
CA ALA A 420 -34.18 -21.12 5.63
C ALA A 420 -33.59 -20.34 4.43
N PRO A 421 -33.97 -20.68 3.18
CA PRO A 421 -33.53 -19.90 2.02
C PRO A 421 -34.10 -18.48 2.10
N TYR A 422 -33.42 -17.56 1.45
CA TYR A 422 -33.95 -16.22 1.23
C TYR A 422 -33.50 -15.70 -0.13
N THR A 423 -34.35 -14.88 -0.74
CA THR A 423 -34.01 -14.19 -1.99
C THR A 423 -33.94 -12.68 -1.75
N ALA A 424 -32.73 -12.14 -1.70
CA ALA A 424 -32.51 -10.70 -1.72
C ALA A 424 -32.84 -10.12 -3.11
N ASN A 425 -33.31 -8.88 -3.15
CA ASN A 425 -33.77 -8.21 -4.38
C ASN A 425 -33.49 -6.71 -4.33
N PHE A 426 -33.94 -5.98 -5.36
CA PHE A 426 -33.63 -4.58 -5.54
C PHE A 426 -34.01 -3.70 -4.35
N TYR A 427 -35.12 -4.03 -3.68
CA TYR A 427 -35.63 -3.27 -2.54
C TYR A 427 -35.01 -3.70 -1.21
N THR A 428 -34.21 -4.77 -1.20
CA THR A 428 -33.60 -5.29 0.03
C THR A 428 -32.58 -4.30 0.56
N LYS A 429 -32.79 -3.89 1.82
CA LYS A 429 -31.89 -3.00 2.54
C LYS A 429 -31.11 -3.74 3.63
N TYR A 430 -31.74 -4.70 4.30
CA TYR A 430 -31.10 -5.51 5.34
C TYR A 430 -31.62 -6.94 5.34
N THR A 431 -30.85 -7.86 5.93
CA THR A 431 -31.32 -9.18 6.34
C THR A 431 -31.31 -9.30 7.86
N LEU A 432 -32.16 -10.18 8.40
CA LEU A 432 -32.19 -10.56 9.81
C LEU A 432 -32.23 -12.08 9.90
N HIS A 433 -31.33 -12.67 10.68
CA HIS A 433 -31.34 -14.11 10.94
C HIS A 433 -30.94 -14.46 12.37
N ASN A 434 -31.15 -15.70 12.78
CA ASN A 434 -30.69 -16.24 14.07
C ASN A 434 -29.70 -17.38 13.86
N HIS A 435 -28.80 -17.59 14.81
CA HIS A 435 -28.01 -18.82 14.85
C HIS A 435 -28.60 -19.78 15.90
N PRO A 436 -28.87 -21.06 15.58
CA PRO A 436 -29.38 -22.04 16.54
C PRO A 436 -28.51 -22.20 17.80
N ASN A 437 -27.21 -21.95 17.68
CA ASN A 437 -26.23 -22.03 18.76
C ASN A 437 -25.93 -20.68 19.44
N LEU A 438 -26.71 -19.63 19.13
CA LEU A 438 -26.61 -18.28 19.74
C LEU A 438 -25.22 -17.64 19.59
N THR A 439 -24.53 -17.94 18.49
CA THR A 439 -23.19 -17.42 18.19
C THR A 439 -23.24 -16.07 17.48
N PRO A 440 -22.19 -15.23 17.59
CA PRO A 440 -22.05 -14.02 16.77
C PRO A 440 -22.01 -14.37 15.27
N PRO A 441 -22.01 -13.34 14.38
CA PRO A 441 -21.84 -13.57 12.95
C PRO A 441 -20.65 -14.51 12.65
N SER A 442 -20.79 -15.31 11.61
CA SER A 442 -19.81 -16.29 11.16
C SER A 442 -19.13 -15.86 9.87
N ALA A 443 -18.15 -16.65 9.40
CA ALA A 443 -17.53 -16.44 8.10
C ALA A 443 -18.55 -16.56 6.96
N LYS A 444 -19.55 -17.43 7.13
CA LYS A 444 -20.64 -17.58 6.16
C LYS A 444 -21.52 -16.35 6.06
N ASP A 445 -21.79 -15.66 7.16
CA ASP A 445 -22.65 -14.46 7.15
C ASP A 445 -21.93 -13.28 6.52
N LEU A 446 -20.61 -13.17 6.77
CA LEU A 446 -19.74 -12.24 6.07
C LEU A 446 -19.71 -12.51 4.57
N LEU A 447 -19.55 -13.77 4.16
CA LEU A 447 -19.57 -14.18 2.75
C LEU A 447 -20.90 -13.79 2.06
N ASN A 448 -22.03 -14.11 2.69
CA ASN A 448 -23.35 -13.81 2.13
C ASN A 448 -23.57 -12.30 2.00
N LEU A 449 -23.21 -11.50 3.02
CA LEU A 449 -23.32 -10.06 2.94
C LEU A 449 -22.45 -9.46 1.83
N CYS A 450 -21.23 -9.95 1.68
CA CYS A 450 -20.34 -9.53 0.59
C CYS A 450 -20.92 -9.94 -0.78
N SER A 451 -21.56 -11.10 -0.89
CA SER A 451 -22.26 -11.54 -2.11
C SER A 451 -23.41 -10.60 -2.47
N ASP A 452 -24.24 -10.25 -1.49
CA ASP A 452 -25.36 -9.31 -1.65
C ASP A 452 -24.86 -7.90 -2.02
N ALA A 453 -23.68 -7.50 -1.50
CA ALA A 453 -23.01 -6.26 -1.88
C ALA A 453 -22.47 -6.29 -3.32
N ALA A 454 -21.96 -7.44 -3.78
CA ALA A 454 -21.46 -7.63 -5.13
C ALA A 454 -22.57 -7.76 -6.18
N SER A 455 -23.74 -8.28 -5.79
CA SER A 455 -24.87 -8.47 -6.69
C SER A 455 -25.45 -7.14 -7.17
N GLN A 456 -25.71 -7.05 -8.48
CA GLN A 456 -26.45 -5.94 -9.09
C GLN A 456 -27.95 -6.00 -8.77
N GLU A 457 -28.45 -7.15 -8.34
CA GLU A 457 -29.85 -7.34 -7.98
C GLU A 457 -30.18 -6.72 -6.62
N CYS A 458 -29.19 -6.43 -5.78
CA CYS A 458 -29.38 -5.96 -4.40
C CYS A 458 -28.65 -4.63 -4.10
N PRO A 459 -28.74 -3.59 -4.95
CA PRO A 459 -27.92 -2.38 -4.87
C PRO A 459 -28.11 -1.59 -3.55
N ASN A 460 -29.25 -1.79 -2.90
CA ASN A 460 -29.62 -1.10 -1.66
C ASN A 460 -29.19 -1.83 -0.39
N MET A 461 -28.53 -2.99 -0.48
CA MET A 461 -28.05 -3.73 0.70
C MET A 461 -27.09 -2.87 1.53
N ARG A 462 -27.35 -2.81 2.83
CA ARG A 462 -26.59 -2.02 3.82
C ARG A 462 -26.09 -2.85 5.00
N GLY A 463 -26.59 -4.05 5.22
CA GLY A 463 -26.10 -4.88 6.33
C GLY A 463 -26.93 -6.11 6.61
N SER A 464 -26.44 -6.93 7.54
CA SER A 464 -27.09 -8.15 8.02
C SER A 464 -27.11 -8.17 9.54
N PHE A 465 -28.26 -8.47 10.13
CA PHE A 465 -28.45 -8.66 11.56
C PHE A 465 -28.39 -10.13 11.94
N VAL A 466 -27.73 -10.40 13.08
CA VAL A 466 -27.84 -11.67 13.81
C VAL A 466 -28.55 -11.42 15.12
N PHE A 467 -29.75 -11.98 15.26
CA PHE A 467 -30.49 -12.06 16.51
C PHE A 467 -29.95 -13.22 17.35
N ILE A 468 -29.45 -12.90 18.54
CA ILE A 468 -28.88 -13.88 19.47
C ILE A 468 -29.92 -14.29 20.49
N ASP A 469 -30.48 -13.31 21.19
CA ASP A 469 -31.51 -13.49 22.21
C ASP A 469 -32.36 -12.23 22.28
N GLU A 470 -33.35 -12.22 23.18
CA GLU A 470 -34.33 -11.13 23.35
C GLU A 470 -33.75 -9.72 23.33
N ASN A 471 -32.51 -9.58 23.81
CA ASN A 471 -31.85 -8.31 24.08
C ASN A 471 -30.55 -8.11 23.30
N THR A 472 -30.05 -9.13 22.61
CA THR A 472 -28.70 -9.10 22.01
C THR A 472 -28.76 -9.26 20.50
N TYR A 473 -28.14 -8.30 19.82
CA TYR A 473 -28.06 -8.24 18.37
C TYR A 473 -26.60 -7.99 17.95
N TYR A 474 -26.17 -8.65 16.88
CA TYR A 474 -25.00 -8.23 16.13
C TYR A 474 -25.42 -7.74 14.75
N ALA A 475 -24.62 -6.86 14.16
CA ALA A 475 -24.75 -6.48 12.77
C ALA A 475 -23.40 -6.44 12.08
N LEU A 476 -23.38 -6.94 10.84
CA LEU A 476 -22.37 -6.62 9.84
C LEU A 476 -22.92 -5.46 9.00
N ILE A 477 -22.29 -4.30 9.07
CA ILE A 477 -22.78 -3.05 8.44
C ILE A 477 -21.86 -2.66 7.31
N ILE A 478 -22.40 -2.51 6.11
CA ILE A 478 -21.65 -2.05 4.93
C ILE A 478 -21.50 -0.53 5.00
N ASN A 479 -20.29 -0.08 5.31
CA ASN A 479 -19.91 1.33 5.22
C ASN A 479 -19.49 1.69 3.78
N ASP A 480 -18.83 0.74 3.10
CA ASP A 480 -18.43 0.89 1.70
C ASP A 480 -18.81 -0.36 0.90
N ARG A 481 -19.82 -0.21 0.04
CA ARG A 481 -20.35 -1.30 -0.79
C ARG A 481 -19.33 -1.82 -1.78
N LYS A 482 -18.48 -0.95 -2.36
CA LYS A 482 -17.50 -1.38 -3.35
C LYS A 482 -16.44 -2.26 -2.70
N LYS A 483 -16.03 -1.90 -1.48
CA LYS A 483 -15.11 -2.70 -0.67
C LYS A 483 -15.72 -4.04 -0.24
N ALA A 484 -16.97 -4.04 0.22
CA ALA A 484 -17.67 -5.29 0.57
C ALA A 484 -17.84 -6.21 -0.65
N ALA A 485 -18.18 -5.65 -1.82
CA ALA A 485 -18.26 -6.38 -3.08
C ALA A 485 -16.90 -6.92 -3.56
N ALA A 486 -15.82 -6.17 -3.36
CA ALA A 486 -14.47 -6.63 -3.66
C ALA A 486 -14.07 -7.79 -2.74
N MET A 487 -14.38 -7.68 -1.44
CA MET A 487 -14.10 -8.71 -0.45
C MET A 487 -14.81 -10.03 -0.77
N PHE A 488 -15.99 -10.02 -1.39
CA PHE A 488 -16.69 -11.24 -1.81
C PHE A 488 -15.78 -12.17 -2.63
N LYS A 489 -15.09 -11.61 -3.63
CA LYS A 489 -14.17 -12.36 -4.49
C LYS A 489 -13.00 -12.96 -3.73
N GLU A 490 -12.58 -12.29 -2.65
CA GLU A 490 -11.46 -12.74 -1.83
C GLU A 490 -11.83 -13.91 -0.91
N ILE A 491 -13.13 -14.10 -0.60
CA ILE A 491 -13.61 -15.06 0.39
C ILE A 491 -14.64 -16.09 -0.14
N GLU A 492 -15.05 -16.01 -1.41
CA GLU A 492 -16.11 -16.87 -2.00
C GLU A 492 -15.83 -18.37 -1.92
N TYR A 493 -14.56 -18.77 -1.94
CA TYR A 493 -14.13 -20.17 -1.81
C TYR A 493 -13.43 -20.48 -0.48
N GLU A 494 -13.55 -19.57 0.49
CA GLU A 494 -12.79 -19.59 1.75
C GLU A 494 -13.65 -19.89 2.99
N VAL A 495 -14.93 -20.20 2.80
CA VAL A 495 -15.85 -20.62 3.86
C VAL A 495 -16.14 -22.10 3.72
N ALA A 496 -15.99 -22.86 4.80
CA ALA A 496 -16.28 -24.29 4.85
C ALA A 496 -17.76 -24.55 5.21
N GLU A 497 -18.18 -25.81 5.06
CA GLU A 497 -19.55 -26.26 5.34
C GLU A 497 -19.98 -26.05 6.80
N ASN A 498 -19.02 -25.95 7.73
CA ASN A 498 -19.27 -25.64 9.14
C ASN A 498 -19.45 -24.14 9.43
N ASN A 499 -19.61 -23.30 8.39
CA ASN A 499 -19.78 -21.84 8.44
C ASN A 499 -18.57 -21.04 8.94
N ASP A 500 -17.44 -21.68 9.24
CA ASP A 500 -16.17 -21.02 9.57
C ASP A 500 -15.26 -20.94 8.32
N PHE A 501 -14.15 -20.22 8.44
CA PHE A 501 -13.14 -20.18 7.40
C PHE A 501 -12.52 -21.56 7.17
N LYS A 502 -12.32 -21.91 5.90
CA LYS A 502 -11.81 -23.21 5.47
C LYS A 502 -10.42 -23.47 6.05
N MET A 503 -10.26 -24.58 6.76
CA MET A 503 -8.97 -24.98 7.31
C MET A 503 -7.92 -25.13 6.20
N GLY A 504 -6.76 -24.48 6.36
CA GLY A 504 -5.71 -24.39 5.34
C GLY A 504 -6.01 -23.42 4.19
N GLY A 505 -7.20 -22.82 4.16
CA GLY A 505 -7.60 -21.76 3.24
C GLY A 505 -6.79 -20.48 3.43
N LYS A 506 -6.91 -19.55 2.50
CA LYS A 506 -6.38 -18.19 2.62
C LYS A 506 -6.82 -17.51 3.93
N CYS A 507 -8.10 -17.55 4.29
CA CYS A 507 -8.58 -16.89 5.50
C CYS A 507 -8.06 -17.56 6.78
N ASP A 508 -8.08 -18.90 6.86
CA ASP A 508 -7.51 -19.64 8.01
C ASP A 508 -6.00 -19.40 8.16
N ARG A 509 -5.26 -19.28 7.05
CA ARG A 509 -3.83 -18.93 7.08
C ARG A 509 -3.58 -17.53 7.63
N ILE A 510 -4.40 -16.54 7.27
CA ILE A 510 -4.33 -15.19 7.86
C ILE A 510 -4.62 -15.28 9.36
N LEU A 511 -5.66 -16.02 9.76
CA LEU A 511 -6.03 -16.14 11.17
C LEU A 511 -4.96 -16.84 12.01
N LYS A 512 -4.28 -17.86 11.47
CA LYS A 512 -3.17 -18.56 12.13
C LYS A 512 -1.97 -17.65 12.40
N GLN A 513 -1.67 -16.71 11.50
CA GLN A 513 -0.59 -15.73 11.71
C GLN A 513 -0.86 -14.84 12.94
N TYR A 514 -2.13 -14.55 13.22
CA TYR A 514 -2.55 -13.71 14.33
C TYR A 514 -3.26 -14.51 15.43
N GLU A 515 -3.10 -15.83 15.49
CA GLU A 515 -3.86 -16.70 16.41
C GLU A 515 -3.62 -16.33 17.87
N HIS A 516 -2.37 -16.06 18.24
CA HIS A 516 -2.02 -15.57 19.58
C HIS A 516 -2.64 -14.21 19.92
N LEU A 517 -3.00 -13.40 18.91
CA LEU A 517 -3.70 -12.12 19.11
C LEU A 517 -5.20 -12.28 19.22
N ASN A 518 -5.74 -13.27 18.49
CA ASN A 518 -7.16 -13.51 18.27
C ASN A 518 -7.76 -14.56 19.23
N THR A 519 -6.96 -15.16 20.12
CA THR A 519 -7.41 -16.18 21.08
C THR A 519 -7.81 -15.54 22.42
N PHE A 520 -9.09 -15.68 22.76
CA PHE A 520 -9.68 -15.18 24.01
C PHE A 520 -10.36 -16.30 24.79
N LYS A 521 -10.57 -16.10 26.09
CA LYS A 521 -11.33 -17.04 26.94
C LYS A 521 -12.76 -17.24 26.44
N SER A 522 -13.33 -16.21 25.83
CA SER A 522 -14.64 -16.26 25.18
C SER A 522 -14.50 -16.73 23.73
N SER A 523 -15.21 -17.79 23.38
CA SER A 523 -15.33 -18.28 22.00
C SER A 523 -15.97 -17.23 21.09
N ASN A 524 -16.93 -16.45 21.61
CA ASN A 524 -17.59 -15.39 20.85
C ASN A 524 -16.63 -14.22 20.56
N GLU A 525 -15.80 -13.81 21.53
CA GLU A 525 -14.78 -12.78 21.27
C GLU A 525 -13.71 -13.29 20.31
N THR A 526 -13.34 -14.58 20.40
CA THR A 526 -12.43 -15.22 19.44
C THR A 526 -13.02 -15.21 18.02
N ALA A 527 -14.30 -15.56 17.85
CA ALA A 527 -14.98 -15.52 16.57
C ALA A 527 -15.05 -14.09 15.98
N ILE A 528 -15.39 -13.11 16.82
CA ILE A 528 -15.46 -11.70 16.40
C ILE A 528 -14.07 -11.16 16.04
N ALA A 529 -13.04 -11.46 16.84
CA ALA A 529 -11.66 -11.06 16.56
C ALA A 529 -11.14 -11.65 15.24
N ARG A 530 -11.48 -12.92 14.96
CA ARG A 530 -11.18 -13.57 13.68
C ARG A 530 -11.86 -12.84 12.53
N LEU A 531 -13.17 -12.58 12.63
CA LEU A 531 -13.88 -11.82 11.60
C LEU A 531 -13.34 -10.42 11.40
N SER A 532 -13.07 -9.68 12.47
CA SER A 532 -12.51 -8.33 12.39
C SER A 532 -11.12 -8.32 11.77
N THR A 533 -10.32 -9.36 12.01
CA THR A 533 -9.02 -9.53 11.36
C THR A 533 -9.20 -9.69 9.85
N ILE A 534 -10.11 -10.57 9.41
CA ILE A 534 -10.35 -10.82 7.98
C ILE A 534 -10.96 -9.60 7.27
N ILE A 535 -11.92 -8.93 7.92
CA ILE A 535 -12.52 -7.70 7.39
C ILE A 535 -11.47 -6.60 7.26
N ASN A 536 -10.63 -6.40 8.27
CA ASN A 536 -9.56 -5.40 8.20
C ASN A 536 -8.49 -5.78 7.16
N HIS A 537 -8.15 -7.06 7.08
CA HIS A 537 -7.14 -7.57 6.14
C HIS A 537 -7.52 -7.34 4.69
N PHE A 538 -8.80 -7.52 4.34
CA PHE A 538 -9.31 -7.26 2.99
C PHE A 538 -9.89 -5.85 2.82
N ASP A 539 -9.75 -4.97 3.83
CA ASP A 539 -10.39 -3.66 3.87
C ASP A 539 -11.85 -3.75 3.43
N GLY A 540 -12.60 -4.68 4.01
CA GLY A 540 -13.92 -5.08 3.52
C GLY A 540 -14.98 -3.99 3.59
N GLY A 541 -14.68 -2.82 4.17
CA GLY A 541 -15.62 -1.72 4.32
C GLY A 541 -16.84 -2.09 5.17
N ILE A 542 -16.70 -3.10 6.04
CA ILE A 542 -17.76 -3.62 6.90
C ILE A 542 -17.39 -3.35 8.36
N SER A 543 -18.35 -2.89 9.16
CA SER A 543 -18.20 -2.82 10.62
C SER A 543 -18.95 -3.95 11.30
N ILE A 544 -18.38 -4.47 12.38
CA ILE A 544 -19.05 -5.39 13.29
C ILE A 544 -19.54 -4.58 14.49
N VAL A 545 -20.85 -4.55 14.72
CA VAL A 545 -21.44 -3.84 15.87
C VAL A 545 -22.31 -4.80 16.66
N LYS A 546 -22.12 -4.83 17.98
CA LYS A 546 -23.02 -5.48 18.93
C LYS A 546 -23.91 -4.42 19.58
N CYS A 547 -25.18 -4.74 19.73
CA CYS A 547 -26.10 -4.04 20.61
C CYS A 547 -26.59 -5.00 21.69
N HIS A 548 -26.49 -4.60 22.95
CA HIS A 548 -27.14 -5.29 24.06
C HIS A 548 -28.10 -4.35 24.78
N ILE A 549 -29.35 -4.76 24.89
CA ILE A 549 -30.43 -3.93 25.43
C ILE A 549 -30.76 -4.40 26.84
N THR A 550 -30.41 -3.59 27.83
CA THR A 550 -30.91 -3.75 29.20
C THR A 550 -31.99 -2.69 29.43
N ASP A 551 -31.70 -1.64 30.21
CA ASP A 551 -32.57 -0.47 30.36
C ASP A 551 -32.34 0.56 29.24
N LYS A 552 -31.12 0.60 28.69
CA LYS A 552 -30.73 1.40 27.52
C LYS A 552 -29.91 0.53 26.56
N PRO A 553 -29.96 0.80 25.24
CA PRO A 553 -29.11 0.12 24.28
C PRO A 553 -27.63 0.47 24.50
N ASP A 554 -26.79 -0.55 24.70
CA ASP A 554 -25.34 -0.43 24.73
C ASP A 554 -24.76 -0.93 23.39
N TYR A 555 -23.98 -0.08 22.73
CA TYR A 555 -23.41 -0.36 21.41
C TYR A 555 -21.90 -0.50 21.49
N THR A 556 -21.40 -1.66 21.05
CA THR A 556 -19.97 -1.98 20.98
C THR A 556 -19.58 -2.23 19.52
N THR A 557 -18.65 -1.45 18.98
CA THR A 557 -18.00 -1.68 17.69
C THR A 557 -16.75 -2.54 17.88
N TYR A 558 -16.60 -3.57 17.05
CA TYR A 558 -15.40 -4.40 17.04
C TYR A 558 -14.59 -4.14 15.78
N GLY A 559 -13.27 -4.16 15.93
CA GLY A 559 -12.33 -4.05 14.83
C GLY A 559 -10.98 -4.63 15.21
N SER A 560 -9.98 -4.33 14.39
CA SER A 560 -8.60 -4.59 14.71
C SER A 560 -7.76 -3.39 14.30
N GLU A 561 -6.66 -3.17 14.99
CA GLU A 561 -5.68 -2.17 14.58
C GLU A 561 -5.23 -2.45 13.15
N LYS A 562 -5.16 -1.40 12.33
CA LYS A 562 -4.90 -1.52 10.89
C LYS A 562 -3.59 -2.23 10.55
N VAL A 563 -2.60 -2.13 11.43
CA VAL A 563 -1.23 -2.63 11.20
C VAL A 563 -0.94 -3.89 12.01
N SER A 564 -1.20 -3.87 13.32
CA SER A 564 -0.87 -4.99 14.21
C SER A 564 -1.91 -6.12 14.17
N TYR A 565 -3.08 -5.88 13.58
CA TYR A 565 -4.26 -6.75 13.64
C TYR A 565 -4.68 -7.11 15.07
N LYS A 566 -4.19 -6.38 16.07
CA LYS A 566 -4.62 -6.53 17.46
C LYS A 566 -6.12 -6.24 17.53
N PRO A 567 -6.94 -7.20 17.97
CA PRO A 567 -8.38 -6.97 18.14
C PRO A 567 -8.60 -5.86 19.15
N ILE A 568 -9.48 -4.94 18.82
CA ILE A 568 -9.86 -3.81 19.66
C ILE A 568 -11.37 -3.63 19.61
N LYS A 569 -11.92 -3.04 20.67
CA LYS A 569 -13.32 -2.64 20.69
C LYS A 569 -13.48 -1.21 21.14
N CYS A 570 -14.58 -0.63 20.69
CA CYS A 570 -15.17 0.61 21.13
C CYS A 570 -16.66 0.39 20.93
#